data_AF-X1G056-F1
#
_entry.id   AF-X1G056-F1
#
_cell.length_a   1.000
_cell.length_b   1.000
_cell.length_c   1.000
_cell.angle_alpha   90.00
_cell.angle_beta   90.00
_cell.angle_gamma   90.00
#
_symmetry.space_group_name_H-M   'P 1'
#
loop_
_entity.id
_entity.type
_entity.pdbx_description
1 polymer ?
#
loop_
_entity_poly.entity_id
_entity_poly.type
_entity_poly.pdbx_seq_one_letter_code
_entity_poly.pdbx_strand_id
1 'polypeptide(L)'
;MKFLWNLARKNLARSKLRTSVSIIAIAIAIIAVVFIRGMITGMIESTYSNHINYKAGHIRVIDEEYKLKERLLSLYYPVDGFNGEAAAQMAEKLKEVEGVEQVIPRLKFGAVVDQEDELV
;
A
#
# COMPACT_ATOMS: atom_id res chain seq x y z
N MET A 1 -50.00 -5.26 -9.68
CA MET A 1 -48.56 -4.99 -9.85
C MET A 1 -48.07 -5.10 -11.30
N LYS A 2 -48.21 -6.26 -11.98
CA LYS A 2 -47.75 -6.46 -13.39
C LYS A 2 -48.28 -5.40 -14.38
N PHE A 3 -49.53 -4.97 -14.20
CA PHE A 3 -50.15 -3.94 -15.04
C PHE A 3 -49.40 -2.60 -15.00
N LEU A 4 -49.08 -2.11 -13.79
CA LEU A 4 -48.35 -0.86 -13.59
C LEU A 4 -46.92 -0.93 -14.15
N TRP A 5 -46.25 -2.07 -13.98
CA TRP A 5 -44.92 -2.32 -14.55
C TRP A 5 -44.92 -2.28 -16.07
N ASN A 6 -45.90 -2.93 -16.71
CA ASN A 6 -46.06 -2.92 -18.17
C ASN A 6 -46.39 -1.52 -18.71
N LEU A 7 -47.19 -0.76 -17.96
CA LEU A 7 -47.54 0.62 -18.31
C LEU A 7 -46.32 1.55 -18.22
N ALA A 8 -45.54 1.46 -17.15
CA ALA A 8 -44.32 2.25 -16.96
C ALA A 8 -43.28 1.95 -18.05
N ARG A 9 -43.05 0.67 -18.40
CA ARG A 9 -42.12 0.27 -19.47
C ARG A 9 -42.51 0.84 -20.82
N LYS A 10 -43.81 0.78 -21.19
CA LYS A 10 -44.31 1.38 -22.44
C LYS A 10 -44.15 2.90 -22.47
N ASN A 11 -44.31 3.56 -21.32
CA ASN A 11 -44.16 5.02 -21.21
C ASN A 11 -42.70 5.47 -21.39
N LEU A 12 -41.78 4.79 -20.71
CA LEU A 12 -40.33 5.02 -20.82
C LEU A 12 -39.82 4.73 -22.24
N ALA A 13 -40.28 3.64 -22.86
CA ALA A 13 -39.88 3.26 -24.21
C ALA A 13 -40.42 4.19 -25.31
N ARG A 14 -41.48 4.97 -25.04
CA ARG A 14 -42.06 5.94 -25.99
C ARG A 14 -41.18 7.17 -26.17
N SER A 15 -40.50 7.63 -25.12
CA SER A 15 -39.54 8.75 -25.17
C SER A 15 -38.14 8.26 -24.88
N LYS A 16 -37.53 7.58 -25.86
CA LYS A 16 -36.22 6.93 -25.74
C LYS A 16 -35.11 7.92 -25.38
N LEU A 17 -35.09 9.09 -26.02
CA LEU A 17 -34.07 10.13 -25.79
C LEU A 17 -34.12 10.71 -24.37
N ARG A 18 -35.31 11.08 -23.88
CA ARG A 18 -35.44 11.64 -22.53
C ARG A 18 -35.05 10.62 -21.47
N THR A 19 -35.50 9.38 -21.63
CA THR A 19 -35.21 8.30 -20.68
C THR A 19 -33.74 7.91 -20.69
N SER A 20 -33.09 7.85 -21.86
CA SER A 20 -31.68 7.49 -21.95
C SER A 20 -30.77 8.53 -21.30
N VAL A 21 -31.05 9.83 -21.48
CA VAL A 21 -30.28 10.90 -20.84
C VAL A 21 -30.33 10.79 -19.32
N SER A 22 -31.51 10.58 -18.74
CA SER A 22 -31.65 10.41 -17.29
C SER A 22 -30.96 9.15 -16.77
N ILE A 23 -31.08 8.02 -17.47
CA ILE A 23 -30.40 6.77 -17.09
C ILE A 23 -28.88 6.95 -17.13
N ILE A 24 -28.34 7.57 -18.19
CA ILE A 24 -26.91 7.81 -18.35
C ILE A 24 -26.41 8.74 -17.24
N ALA A 25 -27.13 9.81 -16.91
CA ALA A 25 -26.75 10.71 -15.83
C ALA A 25 -26.62 9.99 -14.49
N ILE A 26 -27.61 9.14 -14.14
CA ILE A 26 -27.58 8.34 -12.91
C ILE A 26 -26.44 7.31 -12.96
N ALA A 27 -26.25 6.64 -14.09
CA ALA A 27 -25.20 5.65 -14.27
C ALA A 27 -23.80 6.27 -14.08
N ILE A 28 -23.54 7.41 -14.71
CA ILE A 28 -22.27 8.15 -14.57
C ILE A 28 -22.04 8.53 -13.11
N ALA A 29 -23.06 9.04 -12.42
CA ALA A 29 -22.95 9.41 -11.00
C ALA A 29 -22.58 8.19 -10.14
N ILE A 30 -23.23 7.05 -10.34
CA ILE A 30 -22.93 5.82 -9.61
C ILE A 30 -21.52 5.33 -9.92
N ILE A 31 -21.14 5.27 -11.20
CA ILE A 31 -19.81 4.85 -11.64
C ILE A 31 -18.74 5.72 -10.99
N ALA A 32 -18.90 7.05 -11.03
CA ALA A 32 -17.95 7.98 -10.44
C ALA A 32 -17.77 7.73 -8.93
N VAL A 33 -18.88 7.59 -8.19
CA VAL A 33 -18.83 7.36 -6.75
C VAL A 33 -18.17 6.03 -6.40
N VAL A 34 -18.53 4.95 -7.11
CA VAL A 34 -17.97 3.61 -6.88
C VAL A 34 -16.49 3.60 -7.23
N PHE A 35 -16.11 4.18 -8.36
CA PHE A 35 -14.73 4.27 -8.81
C PHE A 35 -13.86 5.04 -7.82
N ILE A 36 -14.29 6.25 -7.42
CA ILE A 36 -13.53 7.08 -6.49
C ILE A 36 -13.37 6.37 -5.14
N ARG A 37 -14.43 5.75 -4.61
CA ARG A 37 -14.33 4.99 -3.35
C ARG A 37 -13.40 3.80 -3.45
N GLY A 38 -13.50 3.02 -4.53
CA GLY A 38 -12.63 1.87 -4.78
C GLY A 38 -11.17 2.30 -4.89
N MET A 39 -10.91 3.37 -5.66
CA MET A 39 -9.57 3.93 -5.83
C MET A 39 -8.99 4.45 -4.51
N ILE A 40 -9.75 5.24 -3.74
CA ILE A 40 -9.29 5.75 -2.44
C ILE A 40 -8.97 4.60 -1.48
N THR A 41 -9.87 3.61 -1.38
CA THR A 41 -9.67 2.47 -0.48
C THR A 41 -8.44 1.66 -0.88
N GLY A 42 -8.28 1.38 -2.18
CA GLY A 42 -7.11 0.66 -2.70
C GLY A 42 -5.80 1.43 -2.51
N MET A 43 -5.82 2.76 -2.69
CA MET A 43 -4.66 3.61 -2.43
C MET A 43 -4.27 3.62 -0.96
N ILE A 44 -5.24 3.70 -0.05
CA ILE A 44 -4.99 3.67 1.40
C ILE A 44 -4.36 2.34 1.79
N GLU A 45 -4.97 1.22 1.40
CA GLU A 45 -4.46 -0.12 1.70
C GLU A 45 -3.04 -0.33 1.14
N SER A 46 -2.82 0.05 -0.12
CA SER A 46 -1.51 -0.02 -0.76
C SER A 46 -0.48 0.87 -0.04
N THR A 47 -0.87 2.06 0.40
CA THR A 47 0.01 2.96 1.15
C THR A 47 0.43 2.34 2.48
N TYR A 48 -0.52 1.77 3.24
CA TYR A 48 -0.20 1.10 4.50
C TYR A 48 0.68 -0.12 4.30
N SER A 49 0.32 -1.01 3.36
CA SER A 49 1.11 -2.19 3.04
C SER A 49 2.53 -1.83 2.60
N ASN A 50 2.68 -0.85 1.70
CA ASN A 50 4.00 -0.40 1.25
C ASN A 50 4.81 0.23 2.39
N HIS A 51 4.15 1.02 3.25
CA HIS A 51 4.82 1.66 4.37
C HIS A 51 5.33 0.64 5.39
N ILE A 52 4.50 -0.35 5.75
CA ILE A 52 4.86 -1.42 6.69
C ILE A 52 5.97 -2.30 6.08
N ASN A 53 5.81 -2.75 4.84
CA ASN A 53 6.74 -3.70 4.24
C ASN A 53 8.11 -3.07 3.94
N TYR A 54 8.15 -1.85 3.40
CA TYR A 54 9.38 -1.27 2.87
C TYR A 54 10.03 -0.18 3.74
N LYS A 55 9.24 0.57 4.51
CA LYS A 55 9.75 1.70 5.30
C LYS A 55 9.85 1.40 6.79
N ALA A 56 8.72 1.25 7.46
CA ALA A 56 8.64 1.31 8.91
C ALA A 56 8.77 -0.06 9.59
N GLY A 57 8.27 -1.15 8.99
CA GLY A 57 7.98 -2.35 9.76
C GLY A 57 6.96 -2.07 10.87
N HIS A 58 6.74 -3.04 11.76
CA HIS A 58 5.92 -2.83 12.96
C HIS A 58 6.70 -2.04 14.02
N ILE A 59 7.95 -2.43 14.26
CA ILE A 59 8.89 -1.76 15.16
C ILE A 59 10.26 -1.75 14.46
N ARG A 60 10.95 -0.59 14.50
CA ARG A 60 12.24 -0.40 13.83
C ARG A 60 13.26 0.16 14.80
N VAL A 61 14.38 -0.57 14.93
CA VAL A 61 15.55 -0.14 15.68
C VAL A 61 16.56 0.40 14.67
N ILE A 62 16.87 1.69 14.75
CA ILE A 62 17.86 2.37 13.90
C ILE A 62 18.62 3.39 14.74
N ASP A 63 19.82 3.72 14.28
CA ASP A 63 20.60 4.83 14.80
C ASP A 63 19.92 6.18 14.50
N GLU A 64 20.06 7.14 15.41
CA GLU A 64 19.43 8.47 15.28
C GLU A 64 20.05 9.28 14.13
N GLU A 65 21.38 9.22 13.94
CA GLU A 65 22.06 9.87 12.83
C GLU A 65 21.71 9.21 11.49
N TYR A 66 21.51 7.88 11.49
CA TYR A 66 21.00 7.17 10.32
C TYR A 66 19.63 7.70 9.90
N LYS A 67 18.72 7.94 10.85
CA LYS A 67 17.36 8.45 10.57
C LYS A 67 17.39 9.80 9.83
N LEU A 68 18.32 10.69 10.18
CA LEU A 68 18.49 11.99 9.52
C LEU A 68 19.02 11.84 8.09
N LYS A 69 19.79 10.78 7.83
CA LYS A 69 20.48 10.51 6.55
C LYS A 69 19.90 9.31 5.79
N GLU A 70 18.69 8.85 6.12
CA GLU A 70 18.10 7.63 5.58
C GLU A 70 18.01 7.65 4.04
N ARG A 71 17.79 8.84 3.44
CA ARG A 71 17.76 9.03 1.98
C ARG A 71 19.11 8.76 1.29
N LEU A 72 20.22 8.87 2.02
CA LEU A 72 21.57 8.63 1.50
C LEU A 72 21.97 7.14 1.55
N LEU A 73 21.16 6.29 2.20
CA LEU A 73 21.47 4.87 2.39
C LEU A 73 22.89 4.65 2.94
N SER A 74 23.27 5.47 3.92
CA SER A 74 24.63 5.50 4.48
C SER A 74 24.94 4.23 5.28
N LEU A 75 26.08 3.60 4.99
CA LEU A 75 26.58 2.43 5.73
C LEU A 75 27.33 2.79 7.03
N TYR A 76 27.49 4.08 7.32
CA TYR A 76 28.30 4.56 8.45
C TYR A 76 27.65 4.40 9.83
N TYR A 77 26.35 4.10 9.88
CA TYR A 77 25.56 4.09 11.12
C TYR A 77 24.82 2.75 11.31
N PRO A 78 25.53 1.61 11.39
CA PRO A 78 24.92 0.32 11.67
C PRO A 78 24.47 0.24 13.15
N VAL A 79 23.51 -0.64 13.42
CA VAL A 79 23.11 -0.97 14.79
C VAL A 79 23.94 -2.18 15.25
N ASP A 80 24.91 -1.95 16.13
CA ASP A 80 25.89 -2.96 16.57
C ASP A 80 25.46 -3.74 17.83
N GLY A 81 24.16 -3.89 18.05
CA GLY A 81 23.59 -4.65 19.17
C GLY A 81 23.73 -3.99 20.53
N PHE A 82 23.55 -4.77 21.61
CA PHE A 82 23.71 -4.26 22.98
C PHE A 82 25.20 -4.25 23.35
N ASN A 83 25.74 -3.09 23.72
CA ASN A 83 27.14 -2.94 24.14
C ASN A 83 28.20 -3.44 23.13
N GLY A 84 27.88 -3.45 21.82
CA GLY A 84 28.81 -3.90 20.77
C GLY A 84 28.83 -5.41 20.53
N GLU A 85 27.89 -6.17 21.07
CA GLU A 85 27.77 -7.64 20.91
C GLU A 85 27.28 -8.10 19.52
N ALA A 86 27.29 -7.22 18.52
CA ALA A 86 26.79 -7.42 17.16
C ALA A 86 25.26 -7.56 17.04
N ALA A 87 24.75 -7.16 15.87
CA ALA A 87 23.32 -7.13 15.56
C ALA A 87 22.63 -8.50 15.68
N ALA A 88 23.36 -9.60 15.42
CA ALA A 88 22.81 -10.94 15.47
C ALA A 88 22.39 -11.37 16.89
N GLN A 89 23.21 -11.05 17.90
CA GLN A 89 22.90 -11.39 19.30
C GLN A 89 21.73 -10.57 19.83
N MET A 90 21.65 -9.30 19.41
CA MET A 90 20.49 -8.44 19.69
C MET A 90 19.21 -9.04 19.08
N ALA A 91 19.28 -9.56 17.84
CA ALA A 91 18.13 -10.15 17.20
C ALA A 91 17.59 -11.40 17.92
N GLU A 92 18.47 -12.27 18.43
CA GLU A 92 18.07 -13.44 19.21
C GLU A 92 17.44 -13.03 20.55
N LYS A 93 18.06 -12.10 21.29
CA LYS A 93 17.48 -11.57 22.55
C LYS A 93 16.11 -10.92 22.34
N LEU A 94 15.90 -10.25 21.21
CA LEU A 94 14.62 -9.62 20.89
C LEU A 94 13.51 -10.64 20.56
N LYS A 95 13.85 -11.82 20.04
CA LYS A 95 12.87 -12.91 19.80
C LYS A 95 12.36 -13.54 21.10
N GLU A 96 13.10 -13.42 22.19
CA GLU A 96 12.70 -13.94 23.50
C GLU A 96 11.63 -13.06 24.19
N VAL A 97 11.41 -11.84 23.69
CA VAL A 97 10.43 -10.91 24.24
C VAL A 97 9.00 -11.35 23.89
N GLU A 98 8.13 -11.40 24.89
CA GLU A 98 6.73 -11.78 24.71
C GLU A 98 6.01 -10.86 23.70
N GLY A 99 5.34 -11.45 22.72
CA GLY A 99 4.65 -10.73 21.64
C GLY A 99 5.51 -10.42 20.41
N VAL A 100 6.81 -10.75 20.41
CA VAL A 100 7.66 -10.65 19.21
C VAL A 100 7.55 -11.92 18.39
N GLU A 101 6.88 -11.85 17.24
CA GLU A 101 6.77 -13.01 16.33
C GLU A 101 8.00 -13.17 15.44
N GLN A 102 8.64 -12.07 15.03
CA GLN A 102 9.73 -12.10 14.08
C GLN A 102 10.68 -10.91 14.23
N VAL A 103 11.98 -11.17 14.07
CA VAL A 103 13.02 -10.15 13.99
C VAL A 103 13.77 -10.33 12.68
N ILE A 104 13.80 -9.29 11.84
CA ILE A 104 14.48 -9.30 10.53
C ILE A 104 15.57 -8.22 10.54
N PRO A 105 16.86 -8.59 10.55
CA PRO A 105 17.94 -7.65 10.32
C PRO A 105 17.92 -7.19 8.86
N ARG A 106 18.05 -5.88 8.61
CA ARG A 106 18.02 -5.30 7.26
C ARG A 106 19.20 -4.34 7.08
N LEU A 107 19.87 -4.45 5.92
CA LEU A 107 20.89 -3.51 5.48
C LEU A 107 20.46 -2.93 4.13
N LYS A 108 20.46 -1.60 4.01
CA LYS A 108 20.11 -0.90 2.76
C LYS A 108 21.29 -0.08 2.29
N PHE A 109 21.73 -0.32 1.07
CA PHE A 109 22.80 0.42 0.41
C PHE A 109 22.52 0.51 -1.09
N GLY A 110 23.02 1.55 -1.73
CA GLY A 110 23.01 1.64 -3.19
C GLY A 110 24.08 0.72 -3.76
N ALA A 111 23.70 -0.14 -4.70
CA ALA A 111 24.63 -0.97 -5.47
C ALA A 111 24.24 -0.91 -6.94
N VAL A 112 25.24 -0.96 -7.82
CA VAL A 112 25.05 -1.19 -9.24
C VAL A 112 25.34 -2.67 -9.47
N VAL A 113 24.36 -3.37 -10.02
CA VAL A 113 24.55 -4.75 -10.49
C VAL A 113 24.83 -4.64 -11.97
N ASP A 114 26.05 -4.99 -12.37
CA ASP A 114 26.40 -5.16 -13.77
C ASP A 114 26.15 -6.62 -14.13
N GLN A 115 25.21 -6.86 -15.05
CA GLN A 115 25.04 -8.17 -15.67
C GLN A 115 25.81 -8.12 -16.98
N GLU A 116 26.88 -8.90 -17.06
CA GLU A 116 27.90 -8.87 -18.09
C GLU A 116 27.43 -9.09 -19.55
N ASP A 117 26.12 -9.13 -19.89
CA ASP A 117 25.68 -9.12 -21.31
C ASP A 117 24.17 -8.93 -21.64
N GLU A 118 23.26 -8.57 -20.72
CA GLU A 118 21.87 -8.26 -21.12
C GLU A 118 21.32 -6.99 -20.44
N LEU A 119 21.17 -5.93 -21.24
CA LEU A 119 20.40 -4.73 -20.90
C LEU A 119 18.91 -5.09 -20.85
N VAL A 120 18.30 -5.03 -19.65
CA VAL A 120 16.84 -5.01 -19.47
C VAL A 120 16.40 -3.64 -18.99
#